data_AF-A0A4V6BIN0-F1
#
_entry.id   AF-A0A4V6BIN0-F1
#
_cell.length_a   1.000
_cell.length_b   1.000
_cell.length_c   1.000
_cell.angle_alpha   90.00
_cell.angle_beta   90.00
_cell.angle_gamma   90.00
#
_symmetry.space_group_name_H-M   'P 1'
#
loop_
_entity.id
_entity.type
_entity.pdbx_description
1 polymer ?
#
loop_
_entity_poly.entity_id
_entity_poly.type
_entity_poly.pdbx_seq_one_letter_code
_entity_poly.pdbx_strand_id
1 'polypeptide(L)'
;MKYTEEQIRQAIMLIEAFLEDKNRTVQKARTLLDFSLCDKPTLQIKQMHLFQKLHEADLSIKAYNALKAANMTTVSDLVNYCNCYGLDRLANLRQVGKKSYEEIREYLKKICVSEDVIS
;
A
#
# COMPACT_ATOMS: atom_id res chain seq x y z
N MET A 1 -25.10 34.90 29.87
CA MET A 1 -25.21 33.43 30.04
C MET A 1 -23.83 32.86 29.75
N LYS A 2 -23.10 32.34 30.75
CA LYS A 2 -21.78 31.75 30.54
C LYS A 2 -21.97 30.25 30.35
N TYR A 3 -21.41 29.69 29.27
CA TYR A 3 -21.39 28.25 29.06
C TYR A 3 -20.54 27.59 30.14
N THR A 4 -21.02 26.47 30.69
CA THR A 4 -20.24 25.69 31.64
C THR A 4 -19.16 24.91 30.90
N GLU A 5 -18.06 24.59 31.59
CA GLU A 5 -16.96 23.80 31.03
C GLU A 5 -17.45 22.45 30.46
N GLU A 6 -18.46 21.87 31.11
CA GLU A 6 -19.10 20.63 30.66
C GLU A 6 -19.86 20.80 29.34
N GLN A 7 -20.58 21.91 29.17
CA GLN A 7 -21.27 22.22 27.91
C GLN A 7 -20.27 22.43 26.77
N ILE A 8 -19.11 23.02 27.07
CA ILE A 8 -18.04 23.21 26.09
C ILE A 8 -17.44 21.85 25.70
N ARG A 9 -17.17 20.96 26.66
CA ARG A 9 -16.67 19.59 26.37
C ARG A 9 -17.64 18.78 25.52
N GLN A 10 -18.94 18.83 25.84
CA GLN A 10 -19.96 18.14 25.07
C GLN A 10 -20.07 18.68 23.64
N ALA A 11 -19.96 20.00 23.47
CA ALA A 11 -19.96 20.61 22.15
C ALA A 11 -18.74 20.20 21.32
N ILE A 12 -17.55 20.14 21.92
CA ILE A 12 -16.32 19.68 21.26
C ILE A 12 -16.47 18.22 20.80
N MET A 13 -16.95 17.34 21.67
CA MET A 13 -17.17 15.92 21.35
C MET A 13 -18.11 15.74 20.14
N LEU A 14 -19.20 16.51 20.10
CA LEU A 14 -20.16 16.46 18.98
C LEU A 14 -19.53 16.95 17.67
N ILE A 15 -18.70 17.98 17.72
CA ILE A 15 -17.99 18.50 16.55
C ILE A 15 -16.98 17.47 16.04
N GLU A 16 -16.20 16.84 16.92
CA GLU A 16 -15.23 15.81 16.57
C GLU A 16 -15.91 14.61 15.89
N ALA A 17 -17.00 14.10 16.48
CA ALA A 17 -17.77 13.00 15.90
C ALA A 17 -18.33 13.34 14.50
N PHE A 18 -18.79 14.58 14.30
CA PHE A 18 -19.26 15.04 13.00
C PHE A 18 -18.14 15.11 11.97
N LEU A 19 -16.97 15.63 12.35
CA LEU A 19 -15.81 15.69 11.47
C LEU A 19 -15.32 14.30 11.08
N GLU A 20 -15.32 13.34 12.02
CA GLU A 20 -14.98 11.95 11.72
C GLU A 20 -15.94 11.31 10.71
N ASP A 21 -17.26 11.52 10.84
CA ASP A 21 -18.24 10.99 9.90
C ASP A 21 -18.09 11.59 8.48
N LYS A 22 -17.82 12.90 8.40
CA LYS A 22 -17.51 13.56 7.12
C LYS A 22 -16.22 13.04 6.51
N ASN A 23 -15.18 12.85 7.31
CA ASN A 23 -13.93 12.24 6.83
C ASN A 23 -14.16 10.82 6.33
N ARG A 24 -14.94 9.98 7.03
CA ARG A 24 -15.31 8.64 6.53
C ARG A 24 -16.05 8.69 5.20
N THR A 25 -16.96 9.65 5.04
CA THR A 25 -17.72 9.83 3.79
C THR A 25 -16.80 10.21 2.63
N VAL A 26 -15.88 11.15 2.85
CA VAL A 26 -14.88 11.56 1.86
C VAL A 26 -13.95 10.39 1.51
N GLN A 27 -13.52 9.59 2.48
CA GLN A 27 -12.71 8.40 2.24
C GLN A 27 -13.45 7.36 1.42
N LYS A 28 -14.72 7.09 1.72
CA LYS A 28 -15.56 6.20 0.89
C LYS A 28 -15.67 6.72 -0.55
N ALA A 29 -15.92 8.00 -0.74
CA ALA A 29 -15.99 8.61 -2.06
C ALA A 29 -14.66 8.49 -2.82
N ARG A 30 -13.52 8.69 -2.15
CA ARG A 30 -12.18 8.45 -2.72
C ARG A 30 -12.00 7.00 -3.14
N THR A 31 -12.31 6.04 -2.28
CA THR A 31 -12.18 4.61 -2.63
C THR A 31 -13.05 4.20 -3.83
N LEU A 32 -14.24 4.80 -3.95
CA LEU A 32 -15.13 4.57 -5.10
C LEU A 32 -14.61 5.24 -6.37
N LEU A 33 -14.03 6.44 -6.24
CA LEU A 33 -13.41 7.16 -7.34
C LEU A 33 -12.16 6.43 -7.84
N ASP A 34 -11.31 5.92 -6.94
CA ASP A 34 -10.14 5.11 -7.27
C ASP A 34 -10.54 3.82 -8.01
N PHE A 35 -11.67 3.22 -7.63
CA PHE A 35 -12.26 2.09 -8.34
C PHE A 35 -12.84 2.47 -9.71
N SER A 36 -13.40 3.68 -9.84
CA SER A 36 -14.05 4.15 -11.06
C SER A 36 -13.09 4.73 -12.10
N LEU A 37 -11.95 5.29 -11.68
CA LEU A 37 -10.91 5.85 -12.55
C LEU A 37 -9.89 4.78 -12.99
N CYS A 38 -9.90 3.61 -12.36
CA CYS A 38 -9.12 2.47 -12.78
C CYS A 38 -9.87 1.74 -13.89
N ASP A 39 -9.46 1.92 -15.15
CA ASP A 39 -10.00 1.17 -16.28
C ASP A 39 -10.02 -0.33 -15.93
N LYS A 40 -11.20 -0.95 -16.06
CA LYS A 40 -11.53 -2.32 -15.64
C LYS A 40 -10.48 -3.43 -15.95
N PRO A 41 -9.64 -3.40 -17.00
CA PRO A 41 -8.52 -4.34 -17.13
C PRO A 41 -7.46 -4.23 -16.02
N THR A 42 -7.20 -3.03 -15.51
CA THR A 42 -6.06 -2.74 -14.62
C THR A 42 -6.27 -3.26 -13.20
N LEU A 43 -7.50 -3.21 -12.69
CA LEU A 43 -7.83 -3.74 -11.36
C LEU A 43 -7.80 -5.27 -11.33
N GLN A 44 -8.21 -5.92 -12.43
CA GLN A 44 -8.11 -7.38 -12.59
C GLN A 44 -6.66 -7.83 -12.71
N ILE A 45 -5.81 -7.08 -13.42
CA ILE A 45 -4.37 -7.32 -13.50
C ILE A 45 -3.70 -7.13 -12.13
N LYS A 46 -4.04 -6.06 -11.40
CA LYS A 46 -3.53 -5.78 -10.05
C LYS A 46 -3.90 -6.91 -9.07
N GLN A 47 -5.13 -7.44 -9.14
CA GLN A 47 -5.56 -8.57 -8.31
C GLN A 47 -4.96 -9.91 -8.76
N MET A 48 -4.75 -10.15 -10.06
CA MET A 48 -4.16 -11.39 -10.58
C MET A 48 -2.71 -11.59 -10.11
N HIS A 49 -1.90 -10.53 -10.10
CA HIS A 49 -0.48 -10.65 -9.78
C HIS A 49 -0.24 -10.78 -8.27
N LEU A 50 -1.14 -10.31 -7.41
CA LEU A 50 -0.99 -10.43 -5.95
C LEU A 50 -0.91 -11.89 -5.48
N PHE A 51 -1.66 -12.80 -6.12
CA PHE A 51 -1.63 -14.23 -5.81
C PHE A 51 -0.50 -14.98 -6.52
N GLN A 52 0.21 -14.34 -7.45
CA GLN A 52 1.36 -14.94 -8.13
C GLN A 52 2.44 -15.26 -7.09
N LYS A 53 3.00 -16.46 -7.19
CA LYS A 53 4.15 -16.84 -6.36
C LYS A 53 5.39 -16.14 -6.89
N LEU A 54 6.26 -15.66 -6.00
CA LEU A 54 7.50 -14.97 -6.39
C LEU A 54 8.48 -15.83 -7.22
N HIS A 55 8.34 -17.15 -7.21
CA HIS A 55 9.14 -18.04 -8.05
C HIS A 55 8.70 -18.06 -9.53
N GLU A 56 7.45 -17.67 -9.80
CA GLU A 56 6.89 -17.50 -11.15
C GLU A 56 7.06 -16.05 -11.63
N ALA A 57 7.57 -15.16 -10.78
CA ALA A 57 7.91 -13.80 -11.16
C ALA A 57 9.19 -13.81 -11.99
N ASP A 58 9.24 -12.97 -13.02
CA ASP A 58 10.45 -12.69 -13.82
C ASP A 58 11.47 -11.87 -13.01
N LEU A 59 11.97 -12.47 -11.92
CA LEU A 59 13.01 -11.94 -11.05
C LEU A 59 14.24 -12.84 -11.14
N SER A 60 15.43 -12.24 -11.04
CA SER A 60 16.65 -13.02 -10.93
C SER A 60 16.63 -13.93 -9.70
N ILE A 61 17.33 -15.06 -9.80
CA ILE A 61 17.49 -16.02 -8.69
C ILE A 61 17.98 -15.31 -7.41
N LYS A 62 18.81 -14.26 -7.54
CA LYS A 62 19.29 -13.46 -6.40
C LYS A 62 18.18 -12.62 -5.77
N ALA A 63 17.36 -11.94 -6.57
CA ALA A 63 16.21 -11.19 -6.06
C ALA A 63 15.19 -12.13 -5.39
N TYR A 64 14.85 -13.25 -6.04
CA TYR A 64 13.97 -14.26 -5.47
C TYR A 64 14.49 -14.81 -4.13
N ASN A 65 15.78 -15.20 -4.07
CA ASN A 65 16.35 -15.73 -2.84
C ASN A 65 16.38 -14.69 -1.71
N ALA A 66 16.58 -13.42 -2.03
CA ALA A 66 16.55 -12.34 -1.04
C ALA A 66 15.15 -12.14 -0.46
N LEU A 67 14.11 -12.17 -1.31
CA LEU A 67 12.71 -12.11 -0.87
C LEU A 67 12.31 -13.36 -0.07
N LYS A 68 12.75 -14.55 -0.50
CA LYS A 68 12.54 -15.81 0.22
C LYS A 68 13.20 -15.79 1.60
N ALA A 69 14.41 -15.24 1.73
CA ALA A 69 15.09 -15.07 3.01
C ALA A 69 14.36 -14.11 3.95
N ALA A 70 13.54 -13.20 3.41
CA ALA A 70 12.66 -12.31 4.15
C ALA A 70 11.27 -12.94 4.45
N ASN A 71 11.10 -14.24 4.21
CA ASN A 71 9.84 -14.99 4.34
C ASN A 71 8.70 -14.50 3.44
N MET A 72 9.02 -13.87 2.30
CA MET A 72 8.03 -13.49 1.30
C MET A 72 7.90 -14.61 0.25
N THR A 73 6.68 -15.02 -0.05
CA THR A 73 6.41 -16.12 -0.98
C THR A 73 5.56 -15.71 -2.16
N THR A 74 4.71 -14.70 -1.97
CA THR A 74 3.80 -14.14 -2.97
C THR A 74 4.10 -12.68 -3.25
N VAL A 75 3.65 -12.19 -4.41
CA VAL A 75 3.72 -10.75 -4.72
C VAL A 75 2.91 -9.94 -3.72
N SER A 76 1.81 -10.48 -3.18
CA SER A 76 1.06 -9.87 -2.08
C SER A 76 1.95 -9.60 -0.86
N ASP A 77 2.76 -10.57 -0.43
CA ASP A 77 3.68 -10.40 0.71
C ASP A 77 4.66 -9.23 0.48
N LEU A 78 5.20 -9.14 -0.75
CA LEU A 78 6.11 -8.08 -1.16
C LEU A 78 5.43 -6.71 -1.17
N VAL A 79 4.24 -6.60 -1.77
CA VAL A 79 3.47 -5.35 -1.82
C VAL A 79 3.08 -4.89 -0.42
N ASN A 80 2.60 -5.82 0.43
CA ASN A 80 2.25 -5.53 1.81
C ASN A 80 3.47 -5.06 2.61
N TYR A 81 4.64 -5.68 2.42
CA TYR A 81 5.87 -5.21 3.05
C TYR A 81 6.22 -3.78 2.63
N CYS A 82 6.15 -3.47 1.33
CA CYS A 82 6.43 -2.13 0.82
C CYS A 82 5.43 -1.10 1.36
N ASN A 83 4.15 -1.45 1.46
CA ASN A 83 3.12 -0.57 2.02
C ASN A 83 3.33 -0.31 3.52
N CYS A 84 3.76 -1.31 4.30
CA CYS A 84 3.96 -1.19 5.74
C CYS A 84 5.27 -0.49 6.13
N TYR A 85 6.34 -0.71 5.35
CA TYR A 85 7.70 -0.32 5.73
C TYR A 85 8.36 0.67 4.77
N GLY A 86 7.80 0.88 3.58
CA GLY A 86 8.37 1.68 2.51
C GLY A 86 9.32 0.88 1.61
N LEU A 87 9.38 1.25 0.33
CA LEU A 87 10.21 0.57 -0.68
C LEU A 87 11.70 0.56 -0.30
N ASP A 88 12.21 1.66 0.27
CA ASP A 88 13.61 1.82 0.66
C ASP A 88 14.06 0.77 1.68
N ARG A 89 13.15 0.21 2.47
CA ARG A 89 13.47 -0.85 3.44
C ARG A 89 13.87 -2.16 2.78
N LEU A 90 13.52 -2.39 1.51
CA LEU A 90 14.03 -3.53 0.76
C LEU A 90 15.55 -3.51 0.64
N ALA A 91 16.18 -2.33 0.59
CA ALA A 91 17.64 -2.20 0.54
C ALA A 91 18.33 -2.67 1.83
N ASN A 92 17.60 -2.76 2.95
CA ASN A 92 18.12 -3.23 4.23
C ASN A 92 18.00 -4.76 4.42
N LEU A 93 17.37 -5.46 3.48
CA LEU A 93 17.28 -6.91 3.53
C LEU A 93 18.68 -7.52 3.36
N ARG A 94 19.03 -8.48 4.22
CA ARG A 94 20.38 -9.07 4.37
C ARG A 94 21.02 -9.57 3.06
N GLN A 95 20.22 -9.85 2.04
CA GLN A 95 20.67 -10.41 0.77
C GLN A 95 20.32 -9.54 -0.45
N VAL A 96 19.75 -8.36 -0.26
CA VAL A 96 19.41 -7.46 -1.36
C VAL A 96 20.62 -6.58 -1.67
N GLY A 97 21.30 -6.88 -2.78
CA GLY A 97 22.27 -5.97 -3.38
C GLY A 97 21.60 -4.90 -4.24
N LYS A 98 22.34 -3.83 -4.60
CA LYS A 98 21.84 -2.72 -5.43
C LYS A 98 21.13 -3.15 -6.71
N LYS A 99 21.63 -4.20 -7.37
CA LYS A 99 21.04 -4.76 -8.60
C LYS A 99 19.72 -5.48 -8.35
N SER A 100 19.63 -6.27 -7.27
CA SER A 100 18.39 -6.96 -6.90
C SER A 100 17.32 -5.98 -6.40
N TYR A 101 17.74 -4.90 -5.72
CA TYR A 101 16.83 -3.81 -5.33
C TYR A 101 16.17 -3.15 -6.54
N GLU A 102 16.97 -2.73 -7.53
CA GLU A 102 16.43 -2.06 -8.72
C GLU A 102 15.52 -2.98 -9.52
N GLU A 103 15.88 -4.26 -9.63
CA GLU A 103 15.07 -5.27 -10.31
C GLU A 103 13.70 -5.48 -9.62
N ILE A 104 13.68 -5.58 -8.30
CA ILE A 104 12.43 -5.70 -7.53
C ILE A 104 11.59 -4.42 -7.68
N ARG A 105 12.23 -3.24 -7.66
CA ARG A 105 11.58 -1.96 -7.87
C ARG A 105 10.96 -1.84 -9.27
N GLU A 106 11.69 -2.23 -10.31
CA GLU A 106 11.17 -2.25 -11.69
C GLU A 106 10.02 -3.25 -11.84
N TYR A 107 10.13 -4.43 -11.23
CA TYR A 107 9.06 -5.42 -11.21
C TYR A 107 7.79 -4.87 -10.54
N LEU A 108 7.94 -4.22 -9.39
CA LEU A 108 6.82 -3.56 -8.69
C LEU A 108 6.22 -2.41 -9.51
N LYS A 109 7.02 -1.63 -10.24
CA LYS A 109 6.51 -0.61 -11.18
C LYS A 109 5.71 -1.21 -12.34
N LYS A 110 6.14 -2.36 -12.86
CA LYS A 110 5.43 -3.05 -13.95
C LYS A 110 4.07 -3.59 -13.51
N ILE A 111 3.95 -4.03 -12.26
CA ILE A 111 2.72 -4.65 -11.72
C ILE A 111 1.80 -3.63 -11.06
N CYS A 112 2.38 -2.66 -10.36
CA CYS A 112 1.66 -1.57 -9.73
C CYS A 112 1.63 -0.40 -10.73
N VAL A 113 0.61 -0.37 -11.58
CA VAL A 113 0.39 0.62 -12.67
C VAL A 113 0.16 2.07 -12.15
N SER A 114 0.48 2.38 -10.89
CA SER A 114 0.22 3.69 -10.29
C SER A 114 1.44 4.14 -9.50
N GLU A 115 2.02 5.26 -9.93
CA GLU A 115 3.19 5.92 -9.33
C GLU A 115 3.00 6.33 -7.85
N ASP A 116 1.78 6.21 -7.32
CA ASP A 116 1.39 6.65 -5.98
C ASP A 116 1.93 5.78 -4.82
N VAL A 117 2.48 4.59 -5.09
CA VAL A 117 3.03 3.70 -4.05
C VAL A 117 4.55 3.91 -3.85
N ILE A 118 5.20 4.72 -4.67
CA ILE A 118 6.68 4.87 -4.69
C ILE A 118 7.13 6.29 -4.29
N SER A 119 6.21 7.16 -3.87
CA SER A 119 6.55 8.50 -3.34
C SER A 119 6.69 8.51 -1.82
#